data_AF-A0A3N5RQ93-F1
#
_entry.id   AF-A0A3N5RQ93-F1
#
_cell.length_a   1.000
_cell.length_b   1.000
_cell.length_c   1.000
_cell.angle_alpha   90.00
_cell.angle_beta   90.00
_cell.angle_gamma   90.00
#
_symmetry.space_group_name_H-M   'P 1'
#
loop_
_entity.id
_entity.type
_entity.pdbx_description
1 polymer ?
#
loop_
_entity_poly.entity_id
_entity_poly.type
_entity_poly.pdbx_seq_one_letter_code
_entity_poly.pdbx_strand_id
1 'polypeptide(L)'
;MALPPVRPSVMAPIPSLSDRSGEDPQKLDLEALRRLRSELQAFQSFLLNVRNGQSKIQTFYTYVQQTREEVTVLVEQLKDGDSISQIKNLWEQIKENPLMLSPEEEHESQQQLHYLDMLDSQIRQIVFLIGYLTIPERLNQWLSQAWSGYYIPFHLVFEDELPVAEDRQRVLNYIAWSPKTIQGGIVDPVSGLIYRYSESLNSRLLSLLWIILGLAGSIGIVIGAASINPPGWPISKADVSTLLVGWAAVLLGVILHMAVGSTKRSKSQTGLPPILAVRNLLLVIDAHMGNVLMKLLMALIGFFALLFTAGLENLTPFNTFLVGYTLDSFLELFGANLEQRAAAQAAAVKQQLQINS
;
A
#
# COMPACT_ATOMS: atom_id res chain seq x y z
N MET A 1 -8.28 -33.31 -16.56
CA MET A 1 -9.41 -32.35 -16.48
C MET A 1 -8.99 -31.14 -17.30
N ALA A 2 -9.50 -30.97 -18.52
CA ALA A 2 -9.12 -29.85 -19.37
C ALA A 2 -9.74 -28.58 -18.78
N LEU A 3 -8.94 -27.52 -18.58
CA LEU A 3 -9.45 -26.22 -18.21
C LEU A 3 -10.43 -25.75 -19.30
N PRO A 4 -11.59 -25.17 -18.94
CA PRO A 4 -12.49 -24.62 -19.93
C PRO A 4 -11.71 -23.62 -20.80
N PRO A 5 -11.96 -23.57 -22.13
CA PRO A 5 -11.31 -22.60 -22.99
C PRO A 5 -11.59 -21.21 -22.42
N VAL A 6 -10.52 -20.45 -22.15
CA VAL A 6 -10.61 -19.04 -21.79
C VAL A 6 -11.39 -18.39 -22.93
N ARG A 7 -12.67 -18.08 -22.70
CA ARG A 7 -13.46 -17.38 -23.70
C ARG A 7 -12.75 -16.05 -23.92
N PRO A 8 -12.39 -15.68 -25.17
CA PRO A 8 -11.95 -14.33 -25.44
C PRO A 8 -13.01 -13.41 -24.85
N SER A 9 -12.61 -12.58 -23.88
CA SER A 9 -13.51 -11.64 -23.25
C SER A 9 -14.13 -10.83 -24.39
N VAL A 10 -15.45 -10.93 -24.58
CA VAL A 10 -16.16 -10.08 -25.52
C VAL A 10 -16.09 -8.69 -24.93
N MET A 11 -15.02 -7.98 -25.29
CA MET A 11 -14.75 -6.61 -24.87
C MET A 11 -15.95 -5.76 -25.28
N ALA A 12 -16.44 -4.94 -24.34
CA ALA A 12 -17.42 -3.93 -24.67
C ALA A 12 -16.88 -3.04 -25.79
N PRO A 13 -17.71 -2.64 -26.77
CA PRO A 13 -17.27 -1.78 -27.87
C PRO A 13 -16.62 -0.51 -27.31
N ILE A 14 -15.52 -0.09 -27.94
CA ILE A 14 -14.77 1.12 -27.57
C ILE A 14 -15.74 2.30 -27.63
N PRO A 15 -16.04 2.99 -26.52
CA PRO A 15 -16.82 4.22 -26.57
C PRO A 15 -16.12 5.19 -27.52
N SER A 16 -16.85 5.73 -28.50
CA SER A 16 -16.26 6.67 -29.45
C SER A 16 -15.80 7.93 -28.71
N LEU A 17 -14.59 8.41 -29.03
CA LEU A 17 -14.03 9.63 -28.43
C LEU A 17 -14.90 10.87 -28.71
N SER A 18 -15.77 10.82 -29.71
CA SER A 18 -16.71 11.90 -30.04
C SER A 18 -17.75 12.16 -28.93
N ASP A 19 -18.06 11.17 -28.10
CA ASP A 19 -19.06 11.30 -27.03
C ASP A 19 -18.51 11.94 -25.74
N ARG A 20 -17.20 12.26 -25.70
CA ARG A 20 -16.51 12.78 -24.50
C ARG A 20 -16.08 14.25 -24.59
N SER A 21 -16.80 15.06 -25.36
CA SER A 21 -16.52 16.50 -25.52
C SER A 21 -16.78 17.25 -24.20
N GLY A 22 -15.77 17.33 -23.35
CA GLY A 22 -15.84 18.02 -22.05
C GLY A 22 -14.98 17.39 -20.95
N GLU A 23 -14.47 16.18 -21.15
CA GLU A 23 -13.56 15.57 -20.19
C GLU A 23 -12.17 16.22 -20.21
N ASP A 24 -11.56 16.32 -19.02
CA ASP A 24 -10.20 16.83 -18.86
C ASP A 24 -9.23 16.00 -19.75
N PRO A 25 -8.51 16.63 -20.70
CA PRO A 25 -7.64 15.94 -21.62
C PRO A 25 -6.54 15.11 -20.94
N GLN A 26 -6.21 15.38 -19.67
CA GLN A 26 -5.26 14.58 -18.89
C GLN A 26 -5.91 13.28 -18.36
N LYS A 27 -7.19 13.33 -17.98
CA LYS A 27 -7.92 12.15 -17.50
C LYS A 27 -8.13 11.12 -18.59
N LEU A 28 -8.46 11.58 -19.80
CA LEU A 28 -8.62 10.73 -20.98
C LEU A 28 -7.34 9.93 -21.28
N ASP A 29 -6.18 10.58 -21.19
CA ASP A 29 -4.87 9.96 -21.44
C ASP A 29 -4.55 8.87 -20.40
N LEU A 30 -4.87 9.13 -19.12
CA LEU A 30 -4.67 8.15 -18.05
C LEU A 30 -5.60 6.94 -18.16
N GLU A 31 -6.83 7.13 -18.64
CA GLU A 31 -7.74 6.01 -18.90
C GLU A 31 -7.26 5.15 -20.07
N ALA A 32 -6.78 5.79 -21.14
CA ALA A 32 -6.15 5.10 -22.27
C ALA A 32 -4.93 4.27 -21.82
N LEU A 33 -4.06 4.84 -20.99
CA LEU A 33 -2.91 4.13 -20.40
C LEU A 33 -3.35 2.92 -19.55
N ARG A 34 -4.35 3.07 -18.68
CA ARG A 34 -4.86 1.97 -17.84
C ARG A 34 -5.45 0.85 -18.70
N ARG A 35 -6.16 1.21 -19.76
CA ARG A 35 -6.69 0.24 -20.72
C ARG A 35 -5.57 -0.48 -21.45
N LEU A 36 -4.61 0.24 -21.99
CA LEU A 36 -3.42 -0.31 -22.64
C LEU A 36 -2.72 -1.35 -21.74
N ARG A 37 -2.53 -1.03 -20.45
CA ARG A 37 -1.98 -1.99 -19.50
C ARG A 37 -2.84 -3.25 -19.39
N SER A 38 -4.15 -3.11 -19.26
CA SER A 38 -5.05 -4.26 -19.13
C SER A 38 -4.93 -5.20 -20.33
N GLU A 39 -4.87 -4.67 -21.55
CA GLU A 39 -4.68 -5.47 -22.77
C GLU A 39 -3.32 -6.18 -22.77
N LEU A 40 -2.25 -5.45 -22.43
CA LEU A 40 -0.90 -6.00 -22.36
C LEU A 40 -0.76 -7.10 -21.30
N GLN A 41 -1.42 -6.97 -20.15
CA GLN A 41 -1.41 -8.00 -19.11
C GLN A 41 -2.24 -9.24 -19.51
N ALA A 42 -3.36 -9.04 -20.21
CA ALA A 42 -4.12 -10.15 -20.78
C ALA A 42 -3.27 -10.91 -21.81
N PHE A 43 -2.56 -10.17 -22.66
CA PHE A 43 -1.64 -10.75 -23.64
C PHE A 43 -0.48 -11.48 -22.98
N GLN A 44 0.14 -10.90 -21.95
CA GLN A 44 1.19 -11.55 -21.16
C GLN A 44 0.71 -12.87 -20.53
N SER A 45 -0.51 -12.90 -20.00
CA SER A 45 -1.13 -14.10 -19.46
C SER A 45 -1.31 -15.18 -20.52
N PHE A 46 -1.71 -14.79 -21.73
CA PHE A 46 -1.77 -15.70 -22.88
C PHE A 46 -0.38 -16.24 -23.26
N LEU A 47 0.64 -15.40 -23.35
CA LEU A 47 2.02 -15.82 -23.67
C LEU A 47 2.57 -16.81 -22.64
N LEU A 48 2.24 -16.62 -21.35
CA LEU A 48 2.60 -17.55 -20.29
C LEU A 48 1.96 -18.93 -20.48
N ASN A 49 0.70 -19.00 -20.93
CA ASN A 49 0.05 -20.27 -21.24
C ASN A 49 0.71 -20.98 -22.43
N VAL A 50 1.14 -20.23 -23.45
CA VAL A 50 1.92 -20.77 -24.58
C VAL A 50 3.27 -21.31 -24.08
N ARG A 51 3.99 -20.53 -23.27
CA ARG A 51 5.27 -20.93 -22.66
C ARG A 51 5.15 -22.22 -21.84
N ASN A 52 4.06 -22.39 -21.11
CA ASN A 52 3.78 -23.57 -20.30
C ASN A 52 3.26 -24.77 -21.11
N GLY A 53 3.18 -24.67 -22.44
CA GLY A 53 2.70 -25.73 -23.32
C GLY A 53 1.20 -26.00 -23.24
N GLN A 54 0.44 -25.10 -22.60
CA GLN A 54 -1.02 -25.24 -22.45
C GLN A 54 -1.76 -24.83 -23.73
N SER A 55 -1.14 -23.97 -24.54
CA SER A 55 -1.66 -23.48 -25.82
C SER A 55 -0.55 -23.44 -26.87
N LYS A 56 -0.91 -23.53 -28.15
CA LYS A 56 0.00 -23.25 -29.28
C LYS A 56 -0.31 -21.88 -29.85
N ILE A 57 0.71 -21.06 -30.08
CA ILE A 57 0.50 -19.69 -30.61
C ILE A 57 -0.21 -19.70 -31.97
N GLN A 58 0.09 -20.69 -32.81
CA GLN A 58 -0.51 -20.88 -34.13
C GLN A 58 -2.03 -21.10 -34.04
N THR A 59 -2.52 -21.73 -32.98
CA THR A 59 -3.96 -21.94 -32.77
C THR A 59 -4.70 -20.64 -32.44
N PHE A 60 -3.98 -19.63 -31.97
CA PHE A 60 -4.52 -18.35 -31.52
C PHE A 60 -3.97 -17.16 -32.33
N TYR A 61 -3.52 -17.40 -33.56
CA TYR A 61 -2.94 -16.35 -34.42
C TYR A 61 -3.89 -15.15 -34.60
N THR A 62 -5.21 -15.39 -34.72
CA THR A 62 -6.21 -14.33 -34.81
C THR A 62 -6.25 -13.45 -33.56
N TYR A 63 -6.11 -14.05 -32.38
CA TYR A 63 -6.04 -13.31 -31.13
C TYR A 63 -4.78 -12.45 -31.07
N VAL A 64 -3.62 -12.98 -31.48
CA VAL A 64 -2.36 -12.22 -31.54
C VAL A 64 -2.48 -11.00 -32.47
N GLN A 65 -3.03 -11.19 -33.68
CA GLN A 65 -3.23 -10.09 -34.63
C GLN A 65 -4.23 -9.05 -34.09
N GLN A 66 -5.35 -9.49 -33.51
CA GLN A 66 -6.33 -8.59 -32.90
C GLN A 66 -5.70 -7.76 -31.77
N THR A 67 -4.97 -8.41 -30.84
CA THR A 67 -4.27 -7.70 -29.76
C THR A 67 -3.24 -6.72 -30.32
N ARG A 68 -2.51 -7.08 -31.38
CA ARG A 68 -1.56 -6.16 -32.04
C ARG A 68 -2.25 -4.91 -32.57
N GLU A 69 -3.39 -5.07 -33.25
CA GLU A 69 -4.17 -3.94 -33.78
C GLU A 69 -4.73 -3.07 -32.65
N GLU A 70 -5.39 -3.67 -31.66
CA GLU A 70 -6.00 -2.97 -30.53
C GLU A 70 -4.95 -2.18 -29.72
N VAL A 71 -3.82 -2.80 -29.41
CA VAL A 71 -2.73 -2.14 -28.69
C VAL A 71 -2.12 -1.02 -29.52
N THR A 72 -1.96 -1.19 -30.84
CA THR A 72 -1.45 -0.13 -31.72
C THR A 72 -2.37 1.09 -31.71
N VAL A 73 -3.69 0.88 -31.83
CA VAL A 73 -4.68 1.96 -31.76
C VAL A 73 -4.59 2.69 -30.41
N LEU A 74 -4.46 1.95 -29.30
CA LEU A 74 -4.33 2.56 -27.97
C LEU A 74 -3.04 3.37 -27.82
N VAL A 75 -1.91 2.86 -28.31
CA VAL A 75 -0.60 3.54 -28.25
C VAL A 75 -0.58 4.82 -29.10
N GLU A 76 -1.22 4.80 -30.27
CA GLU A 76 -1.31 5.97 -31.15
C GLU A 76 -2.19 7.10 -30.58
N GLN A 77 -3.16 6.75 -29.72
CA GLN A 77 -3.99 7.73 -29.01
C GLN A 77 -3.26 8.47 -27.89
N LEU A 78 -2.12 7.94 -27.42
CA LEU A 78 -1.37 8.54 -26.32
C LEU A 78 -0.67 9.83 -26.76
N LYS A 79 -0.77 10.85 -25.90
CA LYS A 79 -0.13 12.16 -26.12
C LYS A 79 1.38 12.08 -25.96
N ASP A 80 2.09 12.90 -26.72
CA ASP A 80 3.55 12.89 -26.68
C ASP A 80 4.10 13.34 -25.32
N GLY A 81 5.20 12.70 -24.93
CA GLY A 81 5.95 12.93 -23.70
C GLY A 81 7.10 11.92 -23.62
N ASP A 82 8.10 12.16 -22.78
CA ASP A 82 9.32 11.33 -22.77
C ASP A 82 9.01 9.85 -22.45
N SER A 83 8.24 9.60 -21.39
CA SER A 83 7.82 8.24 -21.02
C SER A 83 6.88 7.61 -22.05
N ILE A 84 6.02 8.40 -22.70
CA ILE A 84 5.13 7.91 -23.75
C ILE A 84 5.92 7.54 -25.01
N SER A 85 6.94 8.33 -25.36
CA SER A 85 7.85 8.03 -26.46
C SER A 85 8.59 6.72 -26.21
N GLN A 86 8.99 6.46 -24.96
CA GLN A 86 9.57 5.17 -24.58
C GLN A 86 8.56 4.01 -24.75
N ILE A 87 7.31 4.19 -24.34
CA ILE A 87 6.24 3.18 -24.55
C ILE A 87 6.05 2.91 -26.05
N LYS A 88 5.94 3.97 -26.87
CA LYS A 88 5.82 3.87 -28.34
C LYS A 88 7.00 3.08 -28.92
N ASN A 89 8.24 3.42 -28.55
CA ASN A 89 9.44 2.73 -29.03
C ASN A 89 9.48 1.25 -28.62
N LEU A 90 9.10 0.91 -27.39
CA LEU A 90 9.03 -0.49 -26.96
C LEU A 90 7.95 -1.25 -27.73
N TRP A 91 6.81 -0.62 -28.00
CA TRP A 91 5.75 -1.22 -28.80
C TRP A 91 6.19 -1.48 -30.25
N GLU A 92 6.89 -0.55 -30.88
CA GLU A 92 7.47 -0.77 -32.21
C GLU A 92 8.39 -2.00 -32.21
N GLN A 93 9.23 -2.17 -31.19
CA GLN A 93 10.09 -3.36 -31.09
C GLN A 93 9.30 -4.66 -30.88
N ILE A 94 8.20 -4.62 -30.12
CA ILE A 94 7.31 -5.78 -29.95
C ILE A 94 6.69 -6.17 -31.29
N LYS A 95 6.25 -5.20 -32.10
CA LYS A 95 5.64 -5.47 -33.42
C LYS A 95 6.60 -6.17 -34.39
N GLU A 96 7.89 -5.92 -34.27
CA GLU A 96 8.94 -6.55 -35.09
C GLU A 96 9.34 -7.95 -34.60
N ASN A 97 8.79 -8.42 -33.48
CA ASN A 97 9.06 -9.77 -33.00
C ASN A 97 8.45 -10.82 -33.97
N PRO A 98 9.18 -11.89 -34.34
CA PRO A 98 8.68 -12.90 -35.28
C PRO A 98 7.32 -13.50 -34.89
N LEU A 99 7.08 -13.71 -33.59
CA LEU A 99 5.80 -14.23 -33.08
C LEU A 99 4.63 -13.25 -33.24
N MET A 100 4.91 -11.96 -33.44
CA MET A 100 3.91 -10.92 -33.69
C MET A 100 3.70 -10.65 -35.18
N LEU A 101 4.76 -10.80 -35.99
CA LEU A 101 4.71 -10.64 -37.45
C LEU A 101 3.98 -11.81 -38.13
N SER A 102 4.36 -13.04 -37.77
CA SER A 102 3.89 -14.28 -38.40
C SER A 102 3.56 -15.35 -37.35
N PRO A 103 2.54 -15.13 -36.49
CA PRO A 103 2.16 -16.05 -35.41
C PRO A 103 1.78 -17.48 -35.87
N GLU A 104 1.45 -17.65 -37.14
CA GLU A 104 1.15 -18.93 -37.79
C GLU A 104 2.40 -19.75 -38.16
N GLU A 105 3.57 -19.12 -38.23
CA GLU A 105 4.81 -19.80 -38.59
C GLU A 105 5.25 -20.76 -37.48
N GLU A 106 5.78 -21.92 -37.89
CA GLU A 106 6.38 -22.86 -36.95
C GLU A 106 7.85 -22.48 -36.74
N HIS A 107 8.20 -22.22 -35.50
CA HIS A 107 9.57 -21.91 -35.11
C HIS A 107 10.17 -23.08 -34.32
N GLU A 108 11.48 -23.22 -34.36
CA GLU A 108 12.19 -24.13 -33.47
C GLU A 108 11.88 -23.79 -32.00
N SER A 109 11.66 -24.79 -31.15
CA SER A 109 11.22 -24.56 -29.77
C SER A 109 12.14 -23.63 -28.96
N GLN A 110 13.46 -23.69 -29.20
CA GLN A 110 14.42 -22.79 -28.55
C GLN A 110 14.26 -21.33 -29.01
N GLN A 111 14.07 -21.12 -30.31
CA GLN A 111 13.84 -19.80 -30.88
C GLN A 111 12.49 -19.23 -30.41
N GLN A 112 11.44 -20.06 -30.40
CA GLN A 112 10.13 -19.66 -29.90
C GLN A 112 10.22 -19.22 -28.43
N LEU A 113 10.91 -19.98 -27.58
CA LEU A 113 11.10 -19.61 -26.17
C LEU A 113 11.85 -18.28 -26.03
N HIS A 114 12.91 -18.08 -26.82
CA HIS A 114 13.65 -16.82 -26.85
C HIS A 114 12.75 -15.63 -27.22
N TYR A 115 11.92 -15.77 -28.26
CA TYR A 115 10.99 -14.71 -28.67
C TYR A 115 9.92 -14.44 -27.61
N LEU A 116 9.41 -15.47 -26.93
CA LEU A 116 8.47 -15.32 -25.81
C LEU A 116 9.10 -14.55 -24.65
N ASP A 117 10.36 -14.84 -24.30
CA ASP A 117 11.08 -14.11 -23.24
C ASP A 117 11.32 -12.63 -23.62
N MET A 118 11.62 -12.36 -24.89
CA MET A 118 11.74 -10.97 -25.38
C MET A 118 10.41 -10.21 -25.26
N LEU A 119 9.31 -10.81 -25.72
CA LEU A 119 7.98 -10.21 -25.62
C LEU A 119 7.59 -9.95 -24.16
N ASP A 120 7.74 -10.94 -23.29
CA ASP A 120 7.43 -10.82 -21.87
C ASP A 120 8.21 -9.67 -21.21
N SER A 121 9.52 -9.58 -21.48
CA SER A 121 10.37 -8.52 -20.95
C SER A 121 9.94 -7.12 -21.43
N GLN A 122 9.63 -6.97 -22.73
CA GLN A 122 9.22 -5.67 -23.29
C GLN A 122 7.84 -5.26 -22.80
N ILE A 123 6.89 -6.20 -22.77
CA ILE A 123 5.54 -5.97 -22.23
C ILE A 123 5.62 -5.54 -20.77
N ARG A 124 6.40 -6.27 -19.96
CA ARG A 124 6.63 -5.92 -18.55
C ARG A 124 7.17 -4.51 -18.39
N GLN A 125 8.10 -4.10 -19.27
CA GLN A 125 8.65 -2.75 -19.24
C GLN A 125 7.59 -1.68 -19.57
N ILE A 126 6.71 -1.92 -20.56
CA ILE A 126 5.59 -1.02 -20.86
C ILE A 126 4.63 -0.95 -19.67
N VAL A 127 4.25 -2.09 -19.09
CA VAL A 127 3.37 -2.16 -17.90
C VAL A 127 3.97 -1.37 -16.73
N PHE A 128 5.28 -1.48 -16.49
CA PHE A 128 5.99 -0.69 -15.48
C PHE A 128 5.87 0.83 -15.76
N LEU A 129 6.14 1.27 -16.99
CA LEU A 129 6.05 2.69 -17.36
C LEU A 129 4.62 3.23 -17.21
N ILE A 130 3.61 2.43 -17.59
CA ILE A 130 2.21 2.80 -17.38
C ILE A 130 1.91 2.92 -15.88
N GLY A 131 2.33 1.96 -15.06
CA GLY A 131 2.15 2.02 -13.61
C GLY A 131 2.82 3.27 -13.01
N TYR A 132 4.03 3.59 -13.45
CA TYR A 132 4.77 4.79 -13.05
C TYR A 132 3.99 6.09 -13.33
N LEU A 133 3.29 6.17 -14.47
CA LEU A 133 2.50 7.35 -14.84
C LEU A 133 1.12 7.40 -14.15
N THR A 134 0.46 6.25 -13.99
CA THR A 134 -0.97 6.19 -13.61
C THR A 134 -1.22 6.01 -12.12
N ILE A 135 -0.30 5.38 -11.38
CA ILE A 135 -0.44 5.10 -9.95
C ILE A 135 -0.42 6.36 -9.09
N PRO A 136 0.50 7.34 -9.29
CA PRO A 136 0.52 8.54 -8.46
C PRO A 136 -0.79 9.34 -8.50
N GLU A 137 -1.39 9.48 -9.68
CA GLU A 137 -2.67 10.16 -9.83
C GLU A 137 -3.80 9.41 -9.12
N ARG A 138 -3.85 8.08 -9.25
CA ARG A 138 -4.84 7.26 -8.54
C ARG A 138 -4.70 7.37 -7.02
N LEU A 139 -3.45 7.39 -6.53
CA LEU A 139 -3.15 7.63 -5.12
C LEU A 139 -3.64 9.00 -4.66
N ASN A 140 -3.41 10.06 -5.43
CA ASN A 140 -3.90 11.41 -5.10
C ASN A 140 -5.44 11.44 -5.00
N GLN A 141 -6.13 10.78 -5.92
CA GLN A 141 -7.59 10.65 -5.88
C GLN A 141 -8.06 9.95 -4.60
N TRP A 142 -7.46 8.81 -4.23
CA TRP A 142 -7.80 8.12 -2.99
C TRP A 142 -7.46 8.91 -1.74
N LEU A 143 -6.28 9.52 -1.69
CA LEU A 143 -5.88 10.37 -0.57
C LEU A 143 -6.83 11.55 -0.43
N SER A 144 -7.27 12.19 -1.51
CA SER A 144 -8.22 13.31 -1.43
C SER A 144 -9.55 12.94 -0.76
N GLN A 145 -9.95 11.68 -0.81
CA GLN A 145 -11.21 11.17 -0.26
C GLN A 145 -11.03 10.50 1.11
N ALA A 146 -9.81 10.12 1.48
CA ALA A 146 -9.49 9.44 2.72
C ALA A 146 -9.45 10.40 3.93
N TRP A 147 -9.81 9.88 5.11
CA TRP A 147 -9.66 10.62 6.36
C TRP A 147 -8.19 10.71 6.80
N SER A 148 -7.85 11.73 7.60
CA SER A 148 -6.53 11.84 8.24
C SER A 148 -6.22 10.62 9.09
N GLY A 149 -5.02 10.07 8.93
CA GLY A 149 -4.60 8.84 9.61
C GLY A 149 -5.00 7.54 8.92
N TYR A 150 -5.77 7.59 7.82
CA TYR A 150 -5.95 6.44 6.94
C TYR A 150 -4.61 6.08 6.27
N TYR A 151 -4.41 4.80 5.96
CA TYR A 151 -3.24 4.34 5.23
C TYR A 151 -3.62 3.46 4.04
N ILE A 152 -2.81 3.48 2.99
CA ILE A 152 -2.97 2.67 1.79
C ILE A 152 -1.83 1.64 1.75
N PRO A 153 -2.12 0.33 1.81
CA PRO A 153 -1.10 -0.71 1.65
C PRO A 153 -0.74 -0.87 0.16
N PHE A 154 0.30 -0.16 -0.27
CA PHE A 154 0.67 0.01 -1.69
C PHE A 154 0.85 -1.32 -2.41
N HIS A 155 1.60 -2.27 -1.84
CA HIS A 155 1.92 -3.52 -2.53
C HIS A 155 0.68 -4.40 -2.75
N LEU A 156 -0.27 -4.39 -1.82
CA LEU A 156 -1.50 -5.15 -1.92
C LEU A 156 -2.45 -4.49 -2.92
N VAL A 157 -2.59 -3.17 -2.84
CA VAL A 157 -3.57 -2.43 -3.63
C VAL A 157 -3.17 -2.33 -5.11
N PHE A 158 -1.88 -2.29 -5.40
CA PHE A 158 -1.34 -2.18 -6.77
C PHE A 158 -0.76 -3.49 -7.30
N GLU A 159 -1.03 -4.63 -6.66
CA GLU A 159 -0.58 -5.95 -7.12
C GLU A 159 -1.08 -6.26 -8.52
N ASP A 160 -2.36 -5.99 -8.79
CA ASP A 160 -2.96 -6.22 -10.11
C ASP A 160 -2.40 -5.28 -11.19
N GLU A 161 -1.98 -4.06 -10.82
CA GLU A 161 -1.45 -3.06 -11.77
C GLU A 161 0.04 -3.29 -12.09
N LEU A 162 0.78 -3.82 -11.13
CA LEU A 162 2.21 -4.10 -11.22
C LEU A 162 2.45 -5.46 -10.59
N PRO A 163 2.29 -6.58 -11.34
CA PRO A 163 2.36 -7.93 -10.77
C PRO A 163 3.71 -8.26 -10.14
N VAL A 164 4.78 -7.63 -10.63
CA VAL A 164 6.14 -7.90 -10.16
C VAL A 164 6.50 -7.01 -8.96
N ALA A 165 6.87 -7.64 -7.85
CA ALA A 165 7.10 -6.96 -6.56
C ALA A 165 8.25 -5.93 -6.65
N GLU A 166 9.31 -6.23 -7.39
CA GLU A 166 10.44 -5.32 -7.58
C GLU A 166 9.99 -4.04 -8.30
N ASP A 167 9.09 -4.15 -9.28
CA ASP A 167 8.57 -3.01 -10.02
C ASP A 167 7.64 -2.17 -9.15
N ARG A 168 6.82 -2.80 -8.28
CA ARG A 168 6.06 -2.08 -7.23
C ARG A 168 7.00 -1.28 -6.33
N GLN A 169 8.07 -1.90 -5.83
CA GLN A 169 9.03 -1.22 -4.96
C GLN A 169 9.72 -0.05 -5.67
N ARG A 170 10.06 -0.20 -6.96
CA ARG A 170 10.67 0.88 -7.76
C ARG A 170 9.73 2.07 -7.91
N VAL A 171 8.45 1.84 -8.21
CA VAL A 171 7.45 2.92 -8.26
C VAL A 171 7.26 3.56 -6.89
N LEU A 172 7.14 2.78 -5.82
CA LEU A 172 7.00 3.32 -4.47
C LEU A 172 8.19 4.18 -4.05
N ASN A 173 9.41 3.71 -4.35
CA ASN A 173 10.63 4.48 -4.11
C ASN A 173 10.61 5.78 -4.91
N TYR A 174 10.30 5.74 -6.20
CA TYR A 174 10.18 6.95 -7.02
C TYR A 174 9.21 7.98 -6.40
N ILE A 175 8.06 7.51 -5.95
CA ILE A 175 7.06 8.38 -5.31
C ILE A 175 7.63 9.00 -4.03
N ALA A 176 8.34 8.22 -3.20
CA ALA A 176 9.00 8.72 -2.00
C ALA A 176 10.10 9.76 -2.31
N TRP A 177 10.79 9.60 -3.44
CA TRP A 177 11.86 10.49 -3.90
C TRP A 177 11.39 11.78 -4.58
N SER A 178 10.18 11.78 -5.14
CA SER A 178 9.69 12.87 -5.99
C SER A 178 8.74 13.79 -5.21
N PRO A 179 9.24 14.91 -4.65
CA PRO A 179 8.41 15.82 -3.87
C PRO A 179 7.24 16.34 -4.72
N LYS A 180 6.05 16.45 -4.11
CA LYS A 180 4.79 16.90 -4.75
C LYS A 180 4.14 15.91 -5.71
N THR A 181 4.75 14.75 -5.99
CA THR A 181 4.09 13.70 -6.79
C THR A 181 2.82 13.21 -6.10
N ILE A 182 2.87 13.07 -4.78
CA ILE A 182 1.69 12.77 -3.95
C ILE A 182 1.34 13.98 -3.08
N GLN A 183 0.06 14.33 -3.09
CA GLN A 183 -0.52 15.41 -2.29
C GLN A 183 -1.29 14.79 -1.11
N GLY A 184 -1.04 15.30 0.10
CA GLY A 184 -1.70 14.80 1.32
C GLY A 184 -1.20 13.43 1.80
N GLY A 185 -0.14 12.86 1.24
CA GLY A 185 0.39 11.54 1.61
C GLY A 185 1.83 11.57 2.14
N ILE A 186 2.11 10.82 3.20
CA ILE A 186 3.47 10.45 3.64
C ILE A 186 3.73 9.02 3.20
N VAL A 187 4.78 8.82 2.41
CA VAL A 187 5.16 7.51 1.89
C VAL A 187 6.21 6.88 2.80
N ASP A 188 5.93 5.69 3.31
CA ASP A 188 6.92 4.82 3.96
C ASP A 188 7.32 3.70 2.99
N PRO A 189 8.44 3.86 2.25
CA PRO A 189 8.85 2.89 1.24
C PRO A 189 9.28 1.54 1.81
N VAL A 190 9.55 1.44 3.12
CA VAL A 190 9.99 0.19 3.77
C VAL A 190 8.80 -0.70 4.09
N SER A 191 7.75 -0.11 4.65
CA SER A 191 6.54 -0.84 5.00
C SER A 191 5.57 -0.99 3.83
N GLY A 192 5.75 -0.24 2.74
CA GLY A 192 4.79 -0.22 1.65
C GLY A 192 3.53 0.58 1.98
N LEU A 193 3.55 1.41 3.02
CA LEU A 193 2.37 2.14 3.51
C LEU A 193 2.42 3.61 3.10
N ILE A 194 1.27 4.15 2.69
CA ILE A 194 1.12 5.58 2.40
C ILE A 194 0.05 6.15 3.34
N TYR A 195 0.46 7.05 4.23
CA TYR A 195 -0.40 7.63 5.26
C TYR A 195 -0.98 8.97 4.83
N ARG A 196 -2.29 9.14 4.99
CA ARG A 196 -3.00 10.39 4.72
C ARG A 196 -2.82 11.40 5.85
N TYR A 197 -2.40 12.63 5.52
CA TYR A 197 -2.37 13.78 6.45
C TYR A 197 -3.21 14.95 5.91
N SER A 198 -3.90 15.69 6.78
CA SER A 198 -4.72 16.85 6.41
C SER A 198 -3.89 17.96 5.80
N GLU A 199 -4.37 18.59 4.72
CA GLU A 199 -3.72 19.77 4.16
C GLU A 199 -3.93 21.03 5.01
N SER A 200 -5.01 21.07 5.79
CA SER A 200 -5.33 22.21 6.64
C SER A 200 -4.50 22.21 7.93
N LEU A 201 -3.93 23.37 8.27
CA LEU A 201 -3.17 23.54 9.52
C LEU A 201 -4.07 23.31 10.75
N ASN A 202 -5.33 23.75 10.68
CA ASN A 202 -6.29 23.62 11.78
C ASN A 202 -6.57 22.15 12.12
N SER A 203 -6.76 21.28 11.13
CA SER A 203 -6.94 19.85 11.40
C SER A 203 -5.70 19.23 12.02
N ARG A 204 -4.49 19.61 11.58
CA ARG A 204 -3.25 19.11 12.18
C ARG A 204 -3.08 19.55 13.63
N LEU A 205 -3.42 20.80 13.93
CA LEU A 205 -3.43 21.31 15.29
C LEU A 205 -4.49 20.62 16.15
N LEU A 206 -5.65 20.32 15.58
CA LEU A 206 -6.69 19.54 16.26
C LEU A 206 -6.23 18.12 16.55
N SER A 207 -5.51 17.47 15.63
CA SER A 207 -4.92 16.15 15.85
C SER A 207 -3.88 16.17 16.97
N LEU A 208 -3.03 17.20 17.02
CA LEU A 208 -2.12 17.41 18.15
C LEU A 208 -2.88 17.63 19.46
N LEU A 209 -3.94 18.44 19.44
CA LEU A 209 -4.79 18.69 20.61
C LEU A 209 -5.41 17.39 21.13
N TRP A 210 -5.91 16.51 20.25
CA TRP A 210 -6.46 15.22 20.64
C TRP A 210 -5.42 14.31 21.30
N ILE A 211 -4.17 14.32 20.84
CA ILE A 211 -3.08 13.58 21.50
C ILE A 211 -2.78 14.15 22.89
N ILE A 212 -2.74 15.47 23.02
CA ILE A 212 -2.55 16.14 24.32
C ILE A 212 -3.71 15.81 25.27
N LEU A 213 -4.96 15.87 24.79
CA LEU A 213 -6.15 15.54 25.57
C LEU A 213 -6.17 14.05 25.95
N GLY A 214 -5.78 13.15 25.04
CA GLY A 214 -5.64 11.73 25.33
C GLY A 214 -4.61 11.49 26.44
N LEU A 215 -3.45 12.15 26.36
CA LEU A 215 -2.41 12.06 27.39
C LEU A 215 -2.91 12.60 28.73
N ALA A 216 -3.51 13.80 28.75
CA ALA A 216 -4.09 14.39 29.95
C ALA A 216 -5.20 13.51 30.55
N GLY A 217 -6.06 12.94 29.71
CA GLY A 217 -7.11 12.01 30.10
C GLY A 217 -6.54 10.73 30.73
N SER A 218 -5.49 10.15 30.14
CA SER A 218 -4.82 8.96 30.70
C SER A 218 -4.22 9.24 32.08
N ILE A 219 -3.60 10.40 32.27
CA ILE A 219 -3.07 10.84 33.58
C ILE A 219 -4.22 11.03 34.57
N GLY A 220 -5.32 11.66 34.14
CA GLY A 220 -6.53 11.83 34.94
C GLY A 220 -7.13 10.49 35.39
N ILE A 221 -7.15 9.48 34.52
CA ILE A 221 -7.60 8.11 34.86
C ILE A 221 -6.67 7.49 35.90
N VAL A 222 -5.35 7.61 35.75
CA VAL A 222 -4.37 7.09 36.72
C VAL A 222 -4.57 7.72 38.11
N ILE A 223 -4.75 9.04 38.18
CA ILE A 223 -5.03 9.75 39.44
C ILE A 223 -6.42 9.39 40.00
N GLY A 224 -7.43 9.33 39.12
CA GLY A 224 -8.80 8.99 39.47
C GLY A 224 -8.92 7.57 40.05
N ALA A 225 -8.13 6.62 39.54
CA ALA A 225 -8.08 5.26 40.05
C ALA A 225 -7.65 5.17 41.52
N ALA A 226 -6.84 6.11 42.02
CA ALA A 226 -6.48 6.20 43.44
C ALA A 226 -7.54 6.93 44.29
N SER A 227 -8.46 7.63 43.64
CA SER A 227 -9.51 8.40 44.31
C SER A 227 -10.80 7.59 44.53
N ILE A 228 -11.01 6.53 43.75
CA ILE A 228 -12.09 5.57 43.96
C ILE A 228 -11.73 4.58 45.06
N ASN A 229 -12.69 4.23 45.92
CA ASN A 229 -12.47 3.31 47.03
C ASN A 229 -13.60 2.27 47.17
N PRO A 230 -13.88 1.47 46.13
CA PRO A 230 -14.78 0.33 46.29
C PRO A 230 -14.16 -0.74 47.21
N PRO A 231 -14.97 -1.56 47.92
CA PRO A 231 -14.45 -2.64 48.74
C PRO A 231 -13.56 -3.59 47.92
N GLY A 232 -12.35 -3.88 48.42
CA GLY A 232 -11.39 -4.74 47.74
C GLY A 232 -10.53 -4.04 46.67
N TRP A 233 -10.63 -2.72 46.54
CA TRP A 233 -9.76 -1.95 45.65
C TRP A 233 -8.31 -1.90 46.16
N PRO A 234 -7.31 -2.28 45.34
CA PRO A 234 -5.93 -2.41 45.80
C PRO A 234 -5.13 -1.09 45.81
N ILE A 235 -5.80 0.05 45.58
CA ILE A 235 -5.17 1.35 45.39
C ILE A 235 -5.77 2.35 46.36
N SER A 236 -4.93 3.20 46.96
CA SER A 236 -5.36 4.30 47.83
C SER A 236 -4.82 5.64 47.34
N LYS A 237 -5.32 6.74 47.93
CA LYS A 237 -4.83 8.10 47.65
C LYS A 237 -3.33 8.28 47.98
N ALA A 238 -2.78 7.48 48.89
CA ALA A 238 -1.35 7.52 49.22
C ALA A 238 -0.47 7.03 48.04
N ASP A 239 -1.05 6.23 47.15
CA ASP A 239 -0.32 5.55 46.08
C ASP A 239 -0.23 6.37 44.78
N VAL A 240 -0.86 7.56 44.74
CA VAL A 240 -0.88 8.45 43.55
C VAL A 240 0.53 8.70 43.02
N SER A 241 1.50 8.95 43.91
CA SER A 241 2.89 9.19 43.49
C SER A 241 3.49 7.96 42.81
N THR A 242 3.35 6.78 43.40
CA THR A 242 3.82 5.50 42.83
C THR A 242 3.18 5.23 41.47
N LEU A 243 1.86 5.45 41.36
CA LEU A 243 1.14 5.27 40.10
C LEU A 243 1.61 6.23 39.00
N LEU A 244 1.81 7.50 39.32
CA LEU A 244 2.28 8.49 38.35
C LEU A 244 3.71 8.20 37.88
N VAL A 245 4.60 7.79 38.79
CA VAL A 245 5.97 7.38 38.44
C VAL A 245 5.95 6.13 37.57
N GLY A 246 5.16 5.12 37.94
CA GLY A 246 4.97 3.92 37.13
C GLY A 246 4.40 4.23 35.74
N TRP A 247 3.40 5.10 35.66
CA TRP A 247 2.82 5.54 34.39
C TRP A 247 3.82 6.28 33.50
N ALA A 248 4.60 7.20 34.08
CA ALA A 248 5.66 7.89 33.36
C ALA A 248 6.72 6.91 32.82
N ALA A 249 7.05 5.87 33.59
CA ALA A 249 7.96 4.82 33.16
C ALA A 249 7.39 3.97 32.00
N VAL A 250 6.10 3.63 32.01
CA VAL A 250 5.43 2.99 30.84
C VAL A 250 5.57 3.87 29.60
N LEU A 251 5.22 5.16 29.70
CA LEU A 251 5.32 6.09 28.56
C LEU A 251 6.74 6.19 28.03
N LEU A 252 7.74 6.24 28.91
CA LEU A 252 9.15 6.24 28.52
C LEU A 252 9.54 4.95 27.78
N GLY A 253 9.05 3.80 28.25
CA GLY A 253 9.25 2.51 27.58
C GLY A 253 8.71 2.51 26.15
N VAL A 254 7.47 2.99 25.96
CA VAL A 254 6.83 3.12 24.63
C VAL A 254 7.63 4.07 23.72
N ILE A 255 8.03 5.25 24.22
CA ILE A 255 8.81 6.23 23.45
C ILE A 255 10.15 5.64 23.02
N LEU A 256 10.87 4.96 23.93
CA LEU A 256 12.16 4.35 23.61
C LEU A 256 12.01 3.25 22.55
N HIS A 257 10.96 2.43 22.66
CA HIS A 257 10.68 1.41 21.65
C HIS A 257 10.46 2.05 20.28
N MET A 258 9.63 3.10 20.19
CA MET A 258 9.39 3.85 18.96
C MET A 258 10.66 4.46 18.37
N ALA A 259 11.53 5.01 19.21
CA ALA A 259 12.82 5.57 18.80
C ALA A 259 13.76 4.49 18.22
N VAL A 260 13.84 3.31 18.86
CA VAL A 260 14.61 2.17 18.35
C VAL A 260 14.03 1.67 17.03
N GLY A 261 12.71 1.56 16.91
CA GLY A 261 12.05 1.16 15.66
C GLY A 261 12.28 2.17 14.52
N SER A 262 12.25 3.48 14.82
CA SER A 262 12.54 4.53 13.86
C SER A 262 14.00 4.49 13.38
N THR A 263 14.96 4.32 14.29
CA THR A 263 16.39 4.22 13.93
C THR A 263 16.71 2.96 13.13
N LYS A 264 16.08 1.81 13.47
CA LYS A 264 16.19 0.58 12.67
C LYS A 264 15.68 0.77 11.24
N ARG A 265 14.50 1.39 11.08
CA ARG A 265 13.94 1.71 9.76
C ARG A 265 14.82 2.67 8.95
N SER A 266 15.37 3.69 9.61
CA SER A 266 16.32 4.61 8.97
C SER A 266 17.60 3.89 8.51
N LYS A 267 18.10 2.90 9.26
CA LYS A 267 19.26 2.10 8.86
C LYS A 267 18.98 1.14 7.69
N SER A 268 17.78 0.56 7.62
CA SER A 268 17.39 -0.29 6.49
C SER A 268 17.16 0.51 5.19
N GLN A 269 16.94 1.82 5.30
CA GLN A 269 16.79 2.74 4.17
C GLN A 269 18.17 3.21 3.68
N THR A 270 18.99 2.31 3.14
CA THR A 270 20.26 2.70 2.50
C THR A 270 19.97 3.62 1.32
N GLY A 271 20.34 4.89 1.46
CA GLY A 271 20.32 5.87 0.38
C GLY A 271 19.16 6.86 0.41
N LEU A 272 18.11 6.69 1.23
CA LEU A 272 17.04 7.69 1.34
C LEU A 272 17.41 8.75 2.39
N PRO A 273 17.31 10.06 2.10
CA PRO A 273 17.53 11.09 3.10
C PRO A 273 16.50 10.94 4.24
N PRO A 274 16.90 11.09 5.52
CA PRO A 274 15.96 11.14 6.63
C PRO A 274 15.17 12.46 6.55
N ILE A 275 14.08 12.48 5.78
CA ILE A 275 13.28 13.69 5.56
C ILE A 275 12.25 13.82 6.69
N LEU A 276 12.71 14.09 7.90
CA LEU A 276 11.85 14.71 8.92
C LEU A 276 12.41 16.08 9.26
N ALA A 277 12.17 17.04 8.37
CA ALA A 277 12.29 18.44 8.74
C ALA A 277 11.36 18.70 9.94
N VAL A 278 11.83 19.44 10.95
CA VAL A 278 11.02 19.78 12.15
C VAL A 278 9.67 20.40 11.75
N ARG A 279 9.64 21.14 10.63
CA ARG A 279 8.43 21.71 10.04
C ARG A 279 7.36 20.66 9.68
N ASN A 280 7.77 19.43 9.38
CA ASN A 280 6.88 18.33 9.00
C ASN A 280 6.36 17.54 10.21
N LEU A 281 6.76 17.88 11.44
CA LEU A 281 6.34 17.15 12.64
C LEU A 281 4.81 17.08 12.76
N LEU A 282 4.10 18.20 12.53
CA LEU A 282 2.63 18.23 12.58
C LEU A 282 1.99 17.33 11.51
N LEU A 283 2.63 17.16 10.35
CA LEU A 283 2.14 16.26 9.30
C LEU A 283 2.23 14.81 9.74
N VAL A 284 3.38 14.43 10.32
CA VAL A 284 3.61 13.08 10.83
C VAL A 284 2.65 12.75 11.96
N ILE A 285 2.46 13.69 12.88
CA ILE A 285 1.52 13.55 14.00
C ILE A 285 0.09 13.35 13.47
N ASP A 286 -0.36 14.16 12.52
CA ASP A 286 -1.69 14.02 11.92
C ASP A 286 -1.86 12.66 11.21
N ALA A 287 -0.86 12.27 10.42
CA ALA A 287 -0.83 10.99 9.71
C ALA A 287 -0.83 9.76 10.63
N HIS A 288 -0.33 9.90 11.87
CA HIS A 288 -0.20 8.78 12.80
C HIS A 288 -1.08 8.94 14.04
N MET A 289 -2.00 9.91 14.07
CA MET A 289 -2.78 10.25 15.26
C MET A 289 -3.51 9.02 15.83
N GLY A 290 -4.20 8.26 14.98
CA GLY A 290 -4.92 7.05 15.39
C GLY A 290 -4.00 6.00 16.01
N ASN A 291 -2.83 5.78 15.42
CA ASN A 291 -1.83 4.85 15.94
C ASN A 291 -1.28 5.32 17.31
N VAL A 292 -0.97 6.61 17.45
CA VAL A 292 -0.50 7.19 18.72
C VAL A 292 -1.55 7.05 19.83
N LEU A 293 -2.82 7.38 19.54
CA LEU A 293 -3.91 7.26 20.51
C LEU A 293 -4.18 5.80 20.88
N MET A 294 -4.12 4.87 19.92
CA MET A 294 -4.23 3.44 20.19
C MET A 294 -3.09 2.94 21.07
N LYS A 295 -1.84 3.32 20.78
CA LYS A 295 -0.67 2.99 21.61
C LYS A 295 -0.81 3.53 23.04
N LEU A 296 -1.33 4.74 23.19
CA LEU A 296 -1.59 5.35 24.49
C LEU A 296 -2.68 4.58 25.27
N LEU A 297 -3.78 4.23 24.61
CA LEU A 297 -4.86 3.43 25.20
C LEU A 297 -4.34 2.05 25.65
N MET A 298 -3.56 1.40 24.79
CA MET A 298 -3.00 0.08 25.09
C MET A 298 -1.97 0.17 26.21
N ALA A 299 -1.14 1.21 26.25
CA ALA A 299 -0.25 1.50 27.37
C ALA A 299 -1.01 1.61 28.69
N LEU A 300 -2.16 2.31 28.69
CA LEU A 300 -3.02 2.44 29.86
C LEU A 300 -3.56 1.08 30.30
N ILE A 301 -4.04 0.25 29.36
CA ILE A 301 -4.51 -1.11 29.63
C ILE A 301 -3.38 -1.97 30.21
N GLY A 302 -2.19 -1.94 29.61
CA GLY A 302 -1.03 -2.69 30.07
C GLY A 302 -0.57 -2.28 31.48
N PHE A 303 -0.60 -0.97 31.77
CA PHE A 303 -0.30 -0.44 33.10
C PHE A 303 -1.28 -0.97 34.16
N PHE A 304 -2.58 -0.87 33.91
CA PHE A 304 -3.58 -1.39 34.85
C PHE A 304 -3.58 -2.92 34.94
N ALA A 305 -3.33 -3.63 33.84
CA ALA A 305 -3.17 -5.07 33.86
C ALA A 305 -2.01 -5.49 34.77
N LEU A 306 -0.86 -4.82 34.67
CA LEU A 306 0.27 -5.06 35.58
C LEU A 306 -0.13 -4.78 37.03
N LEU A 307 -0.76 -3.63 37.30
CA LEU A 307 -1.20 -3.26 38.64
C LEU A 307 -2.16 -4.28 39.27
N PHE A 308 -3.17 -4.74 38.53
CA PHE A 308 -4.19 -5.65 39.07
C PHE A 308 -3.75 -7.12 39.13
N THR A 309 -2.81 -7.53 38.29
CA THR A 309 -2.32 -8.93 38.27
C THR A 309 -1.11 -9.13 39.17
N ALA A 310 -0.20 -8.16 39.22
CA ALA A 310 1.04 -8.26 39.98
C ALA A 310 0.99 -7.50 41.31
N GLY A 311 0.01 -6.63 41.54
CA GLY A 311 -0.07 -5.84 42.77
C GLY A 311 0.77 -4.56 42.74
N LEU A 312 0.54 -3.69 43.71
CA LEU A 312 1.15 -2.36 43.82
C LEU A 312 2.66 -2.45 44.08
N GLU A 313 3.09 -3.44 44.85
CA GLU A 313 4.49 -3.73 45.18
C GLU A 313 5.34 -4.04 43.95
N ASN A 314 4.71 -4.50 42.87
CA ASN A 314 5.39 -4.82 41.61
C ASN A 314 5.38 -3.66 40.59
N LEU A 315 4.74 -2.52 40.92
CA LEU A 315 4.81 -1.28 40.12
C LEU A 315 6.13 -0.52 40.31
N THR A 316 7.26 -1.22 40.20
CA THR A 316 8.56 -0.57 40.15
C THR A 316 8.73 0.18 38.81
N PRO A 317 9.50 1.29 38.77
CA PRO A 317 9.78 2.00 37.52
C PRO A 317 10.37 1.09 36.43
N PHE A 318 11.16 0.09 36.82
CA PHE A 318 11.75 -0.87 35.89
C PHE A 318 10.70 -1.81 35.27
N ASN A 319 9.83 -2.43 36.09
CA ASN A 319 8.80 -3.33 35.59
C ASN A 319 7.80 -2.62 34.67
N THR A 320 7.37 -1.42 35.07
CA THR A 320 6.46 -0.58 34.28
C THR A 320 7.10 -0.11 32.98
N PHE A 321 8.38 0.29 33.00
CA PHE A 321 9.12 0.58 31.78
C PHE A 321 9.17 -0.62 30.81
N LEU A 322 9.42 -1.83 31.31
CA LEU A 322 9.44 -3.04 30.48
C LEU A 322 8.07 -3.34 29.87
N VAL A 323 6.97 -3.14 30.61
CA VAL A 323 5.61 -3.23 30.07
C VAL A 323 5.44 -2.25 28.90
N GLY A 324 5.81 -0.99 29.08
CA GLY A 324 5.77 0.00 28.00
C GLY A 324 6.63 -0.38 26.79
N TYR A 325 7.84 -0.88 27.03
CA TYR A 325 8.79 -1.26 25.98
C TYR A 325 8.34 -2.49 25.17
N THR A 326 7.66 -3.45 25.80
CA THR A 326 7.23 -4.70 25.15
C THR A 326 5.87 -4.58 24.44
N LEU A 327 5.13 -3.51 24.73
CA LEU A 327 3.77 -3.31 24.26
C LEU A 327 3.66 -3.23 22.73
N ASP A 328 4.61 -2.59 22.06
CA ASP A 328 4.56 -2.43 20.61
C ASP A 328 4.70 -3.78 19.89
N SER A 329 5.60 -4.65 20.36
CA SER A 329 5.75 -6.00 19.82
C SER A 329 4.50 -6.85 20.03
N PHE A 330 3.79 -6.67 21.15
CA PHE A 330 2.50 -7.30 21.36
C PHE A 330 1.45 -6.76 20.37
N LEU A 331 1.38 -5.45 20.16
CA LEU A 331 0.45 -4.86 19.19
C LEU A 331 0.73 -5.31 17.76
N GLU A 332 1.99 -5.40 17.35
CA GLU A 332 2.35 -5.90 16.02
C GLU A 332 1.88 -7.34 15.82
N LEU A 333 2.09 -8.22 16.81
CA LEU A 333 1.63 -9.62 16.75
C LEU A 333 0.11 -9.73 16.69
N PHE A 334 -0.61 -8.93 17.48
CA PHE A 334 -2.08 -8.90 17.45
C PHE A 334 -2.62 -8.28 16.16
N GLY A 335 -2.01 -7.19 15.71
CA GLY A 335 -2.36 -6.49 14.47
C GLY A 335 -2.21 -7.39 13.25
N ALA A 336 -1.06 -8.05 13.11
CA ALA A 336 -0.82 -9.02 12.04
C ALA A 336 -1.85 -10.17 12.04
N ASN A 337 -2.24 -10.66 13.23
CA ASN A 337 -3.26 -11.70 13.35
C ASN A 337 -4.66 -11.18 12.95
N LEU A 338 -5.03 -9.96 13.37
CA LEU A 338 -6.30 -9.35 12.96
C LEU A 338 -6.35 -9.07 11.45
N GLU A 339 -5.26 -8.57 10.88
CA GLU A 339 -5.15 -8.33 9.44
C GLU A 339 -5.21 -9.63 8.65
N GLN A 340 -4.52 -10.68 9.09
CA GLN A 340 -4.62 -12.01 8.49
C GLN A 340 -6.06 -12.55 8.54
N ARG A 341 -6.78 -12.36 9.65
CA ARG A 341 -8.20 -12.74 9.77
C ARG A 341 -9.09 -11.91 8.86
N ALA A 342 -8.88 -10.59 8.78
CA ALA A 342 -9.64 -9.71 7.91
C ALA A 342 -9.41 -10.07 6.43
N ALA A 343 -8.17 -10.33 6.03
CA ALA A 343 -7.83 -10.78 4.69
C ALA A 343 -8.46 -12.13 4.36
N ALA A 344 -8.43 -13.09 5.30
CA ALA A 344 -9.08 -14.40 5.12
C ALA A 344 -10.61 -14.26 4.96
N GLN A 345 -11.25 -13.38 5.74
CA GLN A 345 -12.68 -13.09 5.62
C GLN A 345 -13.00 -12.40 4.28
N ALA A 346 -12.20 -11.42 3.86
CA ALA A 346 -12.37 -10.74 2.59
C ALA A 346 -12.20 -11.70 1.40
N ALA A 347 -11.22 -12.60 1.45
CA ALA A 347 -11.02 -13.65 0.45
C ALA A 347 -12.21 -14.62 0.40
N ALA A 348 -12.73 -15.03 1.56
CA ALA A 348 -13.91 -15.89 1.64
C ALA A 348 -15.16 -15.21 1.04
N VAL A 349 -15.37 -13.93 1.32
CA VAL A 349 -16.47 -13.15 0.72
C VAL A 349 -16.29 -13.01 -0.79
N LYS A 350 -15.08 -12.70 -1.27
CA LYS A 350 -14.77 -12.64 -2.71
C LYS A 350 -15.08 -13.97 -3.40
N GLN A 351 -14.73 -15.09 -2.79
CA GLN A 351 -15.02 -16.42 -3.31
C GLN A 351 -16.53 -16.71 -3.33
N GLN A 352 -17.28 -16.35 -2.28
CA GLN A 352 -18.74 -16.49 -2.25
C GLN A 352 -19.45 -15.66 -3.34
N LEU A 353 -18.94 -14.46 -3.62
CA LEU A 353 -19.49 -13.59 -4.66
C LEU A 353 -19.20 -14.11 -6.08
N GLN A 354 -18.08 -14.80 -6.30
CA GLN A 354 -17.73 -15.41 -7.58
C GLN A 354 -18.42 -16.76 -7.87
N ILE A 355 -19.11 -17.37 -6.89
CA ILE A 355 -19.83 -18.64 -7.07
C ILE A 355 -21.27 -18.43 -7.56
N ASN A 356 -21.79 -17.19 -7.55
CA ASN A 356 -23.15 -16.85 -7.96
C ASN A 356 -23.26 -16.18 -9.35
N SER A 357 -22.18 -16.17 -10.13
CA SER A 357 -22.12 -15.69 -11.52
C SER A 357 -21.73 -16.84 -12.44
#